data_AF-A0A383DEH4-F1
#
_entry.id   AF-A0A383DEH4-F1
#
_cell.length_a   1.000
_cell.length_b   1.000
_cell.length_c   1.000
_cell.angle_alpha   90.00
_cell.angle_beta   90.00
_cell.angle_gamma   90.00
#
_symmetry.space_group_name_H-M   'P 1'
#
loop_
_entity.id
_entity.type
_entity.pdbx_description
1 polymer ?
#
loop_
_entity_poly.entity_id
_entity_poly.type
_entity_poly.pdbx_seq_one_letter_code
_entity_poly.pdbx_strand_id
1 'polypeptide(L)'
;NATALETYGEINTWDVSLITDMNGLFFDESWNGFYDSFNDDIGNWDVSNVTSMHEMFRFVNTSSFNQDLSNWDVSSVTDMSFMFFGCFAFNQDLSSWDVSSVTDMNHMFGYAYVFNGDISSWDVSNVTNMHQTFVNTSSFNQNISTWDVSNVTNMAYMFRNATNFNQNISTWDVSSVMTMNLMFDGAYNFNGDLSSWDVSSVTNMVGMFSSATSFNGDISTWDVSSVTNMGSMFDA
;
A
#
# COMPACT_ATOMS: atom_id res chain seq x y z
N ASN A 1 25.75 -5.31 -9.81
CA ASN A 1 26.22 -5.80 -8.49
C ASN A 1 27.74 -6.09 -8.37
N ALA A 2 28.40 -6.82 -9.29
CA ALA A 2 29.82 -7.24 -9.11
C ALA A 2 30.84 -6.10 -8.83
N THR A 3 30.68 -4.93 -9.45
CA THR A 3 31.55 -3.76 -9.22
C THR A 3 31.36 -3.11 -7.84
N ALA A 4 30.14 -3.13 -7.30
CA ALA A 4 29.84 -2.62 -5.96
C ALA A 4 30.40 -3.57 -4.89
N LEU A 5 30.23 -4.88 -5.07
CA LEU A 5 30.78 -5.90 -4.18
C LEU A 5 32.31 -5.81 -4.05
N GLU A 6 33.03 -5.62 -5.16
CA GLU A 6 34.48 -5.45 -5.14
C GLU A 6 34.93 -4.15 -4.45
N THR A 7 34.13 -3.09 -4.55
CA THR A 7 34.50 -1.75 -4.04
C THR A 7 34.11 -1.55 -2.57
N TYR A 8 32.95 -2.05 -2.17
CA TYR A 8 32.30 -1.74 -0.89
C TYR A 8 32.07 -2.98 -0.01
N GLY A 9 32.38 -4.18 -0.49
CA GLY A 9 32.06 -5.42 0.22
C GLY A 9 30.59 -5.83 0.09
N GLU A 10 30.23 -6.91 0.77
CA GLU A 10 28.85 -7.42 0.78
C GLU A 10 27.90 -6.37 1.36
N ILE A 11 26.74 -6.17 0.73
CA ILE A 11 25.81 -5.10 1.06
C ILE A 11 25.26 -5.19 2.49
N ASN A 12 25.11 -6.41 3.02
CA ASN A 12 24.76 -6.68 4.42
C ASN A 12 25.81 -6.16 5.43
N THR A 13 27.03 -5.81 5.00
CA THR A 13 28.08 -5.27 5.88
C THR A 13 28.16 -3.75 5.89
N TRP A 14 27.36 -3.07 5.07
CA TRP A 14 27.40 -1.62 4.97
C TRP A 14 26.84 -0.97 6.24
N ASP A 15 27.56 0.02 6.77
CA ASP A 15 27.06 0.86 7.85
C ASP A 15 26.15 1.95 7.27
N VAL A 16 24.84 1.75 7.45
CA VAL A 16 23.78 2.69 7.01
C VAL A 16 23.17 3.48 8.18
N SER A 17 23.73 3.37 9.38
CA SER A 17 23.14 3.93 10.62
C SER A 17 22.99 5.45 10.60
N LEU A 18 23.72 6.16 9.74
CA LEU A 18 23.64 7.62 9.58
C LEU A 18 22.78 8.07 8.39
N ILE A 19 22.24 7.13 7.61
CA ILE A 19 21.42 7.44 6.43
C ILE A 19 20.03 7.88 6.89
N THR A 20 19.58 9.03 6.38
CA THR A 20 18.25 9.58 6.69
C THR A 20 17.28 9.51 5.51
N ASP A 21 17.77 9.20 4.31
CA ASP A 21 17.02 9.19 3.06
C ASP A 21 17.46 7.96 2.25
N MET A 22 16.53 7.04 1.99
CA MET A 22 16.73 5.84 1.17
C MET A 22 15.90 5.86 -0.11
N ASN A 23 15.52 7.06 -0.56
CA ASN A 23 14.65 7.22 -1.72
C ASN A 23 15.26 6.59 -2.97
N GLY A 24 14.49 5.73 -3.61
CA GLY A 24 14.88 5.05 -4.85
C GLY A 24 16.18 4.24 -4.76
N LEU A 25 16.63 3.82 -3.57
CA LEU A 25 17.96 3.18 -3.41
C LEU A 25 18.14 1.96 -4.32
N PHE A 26 17.08 1.19 -4.51
CA PHE A 26 17.07 0.01 -5.40
C PHE A 26 16.15 0.18 -6.60
N PHE A 27 15.57 1.36 -6.82
CA PHE A 27 14.61 1.60 -7.88
C PHE A 27 15.08 1.13 -9.27
N ASP A 28 14.20 0.39 -9.97
CA ASP A 28 14.49 -0.15 -11.30
C ASP A 28 13.49 0.35 -12.36
N GLU A 29 13.91 1.27 -13.22
CA GLU A 29 13.09 1.77 -14.35
C GLU A 29 13.10 0.86 -15.59
N SER A 30 13.81 -0.28 -15.55
CA SER A 30 14.06 -1.09 -16.75
C SER A 30 12.83 -1.90 -17.16
N TRP A 31 11.86 -1.22 -17.77
CA TRP A 31 10.74 -1.84 -18.49
C TRP A 31 11.19 -2.44 -19.84
N ASN A 32 12.40 -3.01 -19.89
CA ASN A 32 12.98 -3.64 -21.07
C ASN A 32 13.28 -5.15 -20.86
N GLY A 33 12.79 -5.74 -19.75
CA GLY A 33 12.82 -7.18 -19.52
C GLY A 33 14.15 -7.72 -18.98
N PHE A 34 15.08 -6.85 -18.56
CA PHE A 34 16.29 -7.21 -17.84
C PHE A 34 16.27 -6.57 -16.45
N TYR A 35 15.40 -7.07 -15.58
CA TYR A 35 15.32 -6.62 -14.19
C TYR A 35 16.67 -6.81 -13.50
N ASP A 36 17.22 -5.76 -12.89
CA ASP A 36 18.38 -5.93 -12.01
C ASP A 36 17.90 -6.72 -10.78
N SER A 37 18.57 -7.83 -10.51
CA SER A 37 18.05 -8.87 -9.63
C SER A 37 18.43 -8.61 -8.17
N PHE A 38 18.11 -7.43 -7.63
CA PHE A 38 18.38 -7.15 -6.23
C PHE A 38 17.50 -8.04 -5.33
N ASN A 39 18.15 -8.88 -4.53
CA ASN A 39 17.53 -9.73 -3.51
C ASN A 39 18.57 -10.14 -2.45
N ASP A 40 19.56 -9.29 -2.21
CA ASP A 40 20.58 -9.53 -1.20
C ASP A 40 20.00 -9.25 0.19
N ASP A 41 20.43 -10.01 1.20
CA ASP A 41 19.99 -9.82 2.58
C ASP A 41 20.43 -8.43 3.09
N ILE A 42 19.45 -7.67 3.58
CA ILE A 42 19.62 -6.34 4.20
C ILE A 42 18.83 -6.25 5.52
N GLY A 43 18.36 -7.39 6.04
CA GLY A 43 17.54 -7.44 7.26
C GLY A 43 18.30 -6.98 8.52
N ASN A 44 19.63 -6.89 8.44
CA ASN A 44 20.50 -6.45 9.53
C ASN A 44 20.87 -4.96 9.49
N TRP A 45 20.38 -4.20 8.51
CA TRP A 45 20.63 -2.76 8.42
C TRP A 45 19.97 -1.98 9.56
N ASP A 46 20.72 -1.03 10.13
CA ASP A 46 20.18 -0.04 11.06
C ASP A 46 19.55 1.12 10.28
N VAL A 47 18.24 1.06 10.09
CA VAL A 47 17.45 2.07 9.37
C VAL A 47 16.74 3.07 10.31
N SER A 48 17.07 3.08 11.60
CA SER A 48 16.36 3.86 12.63
C SER A 48 16.38 5.38 12.41
N ASN A 49 17.37 5.89 11.67
CA ASN A 49 17.49 7.31 11.31
C ASN A 49 16.83 7.66 9.96
N VAL A 50 16.32 6.67 9.21
CA VAL A 50 15.69 6.89 7.91
C VAL A 50 14.33 7.56 8.11
N THR A 51 14.12 8.65 7.37
CA THR A 51 12.88 9.44 7.40
C THR A 51 12.04 9.28 6.13
N SER A 52 12.65 8.80 5.04
CA SER A 52 11.99 8.61 3.75
C SER A 52 12.50 7.34 3.08
N MET A 53 11.55 6.49 2.65
CA MET A 53 11.77 5.26 1.89
C MET A 53 11.00 5.30 0.55
N HIS A 54 10.72 6.51 0.06
CA HIS A 54 9.99 6.74 -1.18
C HIS A 54 10.64 5.98 -2.33
N GLU A 55 9.87 5.13 -3.01
CA GLU A 55 10.33 4.33 -4.15
C GLU A 55 11.54 3.41 -3.88
N MET A 56 11.89 3.14 -2.61
CA MET A 56 13.12 2.41 -2.27
C MET A 56 13.28 1.09 -3.02
N PHE A 57 12.22 0.29 -3.13
CA PHE A 57 12.20 -0.97 -3.88
C PHE A 57 11.30 -0.94 -5.11
N ARG A 58 10.95 0.24 -5.63
CA ARG A 58 10.03 0.35 -6.75
C ARG A 58 10.54 -0.43 -7.97
N PHE A 59 9.72 -1.37 -8.45
CA PHE A 59 9.98 -2.31 -9.54
C PHE A 59 11.23 -3.19 -9.37
N VAL A 60 11.82 -3.23 -8.17
CA VAL A 60 12.98 -4.07 -7.87
C VAL A 60 12.64 -5.52 -8.15
N ASN A 61 13.44 -6.14 -9.02
CA ASN A 61 13.52 -7.58 -9.20
C ASN A 61 12.16 -8.24 -9.05
N THR A 62 11.23 -7.78 -9.90
CA THR A 62 9.78 -7.96 -9.70
C THR A 62 9.41 -9.41 -9.38
N SER A 63 10.16 -10.39 -9.89
CA SER A 63 9.95 -11.82 -9.68
C SER A 63 10.64 -12.46 -8.48
N SER A 64 11.51 -11.78 -7.71
CA SER A 64 12.19 -12.45 -6.59
C SER A 64 12.56 -11.63 -5.35
N PHE A 65 12.45 -10.30 -5.34
CA PHE A 65 12.70 -9.54 -4.10
C PHE A 65 11.66 -9.89 -3.02
N ASN A 66 12.14 -10.51 -1.93
CA ASN A 66 11.31 -10.97 -0.82
C ASN A 66 12.16 -11.19 0.45
N GLN A 67 13.07 -10.27 0.77
CA GLN A 67 13.95 -10.37 1.94
C GLN A 67 13.19 -10.06 3.24
N ASP A 68 13.55 -10.75 4.33
CA ASP A 68 12.98 -10.49 5.65
C ASP A 68 13.45 -9.12 6.17
N LEU A 69 12.49 -8.22 6.39
CA LEU A 69 12.70 -6.86 6.89
C LEU A 69 12.09 -6.66 8.29
N SER A 70 11.70 -7.73 8.99
CA SER A 70 10.96 -7.64 10.25
C SER A 70 11.75 -6.95 11.38
N ASN A 71 13.08 -6.89 11.26
CA ASN A 71 13.96 -6.29 12.26
C ASN A 71 14.22 -4.79 12.05
N TRP A 72 13.70 -4.21 10.97
CA TRP A 72 13.89 -2.79 10.69
C TRP A 72 13.11 -1.91 11.66
N ASP A 73 13.78 -0.94 12.26
CA ASP A 73 13.14 0.16 12.98
C ASP A 73 12.76 1.27 12.01
N VAL A 74 11.49 1.28 11.60
CA VAL A 74 10.94 2.27 10.67
C VAL A 74 10.17 3.40 11.38
N SER A 75 10.29 3.52 12.71
CA SER A 75 9.52 4.47 13.53
C SER A 75 9.74 5.94 13.17
N SER A 76 10.87 6.26 12.53
CA SER A 76 11.23 7.60 12.05
C SER A 76 10.72 7.91 10.63
N VAL A 77 10.22 6.91 9.89
CA VAL A 77 9.85 7.06 8.48
C VAL A 77 8.50 7.78 8.37
N THR A 78 8.47 8.85 7.58
CA THR A 78 7.24 9.64 7.33
C THR A 78 6.65 9.42 5.94
N ASP A 79 7.46 8.93 4.99
CA ASP A 79 7.07 8.67 3.59
C ASP A 79 7.49 7.26 3.17
N MET A 80 6.49 6.42 2.90
CA MET A 80 6.63 5.06 2.35
C MET A 80 5.99 4.93 0.97
N SER A 81 5.70 6.05 0.31
CA SER A 81 5.04 6.04 -0.99
C SER A 81 5.88 5.27 -2.01
N PHE A 82 5.21 4.41 -2.77
CA PHE A 82 5.77 3.52 -3.77
C PHE A 82 6.85 2.54 -3.28
N MET A 83 7.08 2.38 -1.97
CA MET A 83 8.22 1.62 -1.43
C MET A 83 8.36 0.22 -2.03
N PHE A 84 7.26 -0.55 -2.15
CA PHE A 84 7.23 -1.89 -2.76
C PHE A 84 6.39 -1.94 -4.05
N PHE A 85 6.21 -0.79 -4.71
CA PHE A 85 5.41 -0.72 -5.94
C PHE A 85 6.03 -1.59 -7.02
N GLY A 86 5.30 -2.60 -7.49
CA GLY A 86 5.76 -3.53 -8.51
C GLY A 86 6.68 -4.65 -8.02
N CYS A 87 6.85 -4.85 -6.70
CA CYS A 87 7.55 -6.01 -6.16
C CYS A 87 6.64 -7.26 -6.22
N PHE A 88 6.51 -7.90 -7.39
CA PHE A 88 5.51 -8.96 -7.62
C PHE A 88 5.64 -10.19 -6.71
N ALA A 89 6.83 -10.45 -6.16
CA ALA A 89 7.12 -11.58 -5.29
C ALA A 89 7.15 -11.25 -3.78
N PHE A 90 7.02 -9.98 -3.40
CA PHE A 90 7.16 -9.55 -2.00
C PHE A 90 5.94 -9.96 -1.16
N ASN A 91 6.16 -10.66 -0.04
CA ASN A 91 5.13 -11.19 0.85
C ASN A 91 5.69 -11.45 2.26
N GLN A 92 6.32 -10.44 2.87
CA GLN A 92 6.90 -10.56 4.20
C GLN A 92 5.95 -10.09 5.29
N ASP A 93 6.07 -10.70 6.46
CA ASP A 93 5.43 -10.24 7.69
C ASP A 93 6.09 -8.92 8.14
N LEU A 94 5.29 -7.86 8.25
CA LEU A 94 5.72 -6.52 8.66
C LEU A 94 5.00 -6.07 9.94
N SER A 95 4.46 -7.01 10.71
CA SER A 95 3.67 -6.72 11.92
C SER A 95 4.48 -6.06 13.03
N SER A 96 5.81 -6.17 12.99
CA SER A 96 6.75 -5.53 13.92
C SER A 96 7.04 -4.06 13.61
N TRP A 97 6.69 -3.58 12.41
CA TRP A 97 6.97 -2.21 12.01
C TRP A 97 6.09 -1.21 12.76
N ASP A 98 6.72 -0.21 13.37
CA ASP A 98 6.05 0.98 13.87
C ASP A 98 5.91 2.00 12.75
N VAL A 99 4.73 2.08 12.15
CA VAL A 99 4.42 3.03 11.07
C VAL A 99 3.68 4.27 11.56
N SER A 100 3.64 4.52 12.88
CA SER A 100 2.86 5.62 13.47
C SER A 100 3.29 7.01 13.00
N SER A 101 4.51 7.17 12.49
CA SER A 101 5.01 8.44 11.91
C SER A 101 4.67 8.61 10.42
N VAL A 102 4.19 7.56 9.73
CA VAL A 102 3.95 7.58 8.29
C VAL A 102 2.74 8.45 7.96
N THR A 103 2.90 9.34 6.97
CA THR A 103 1.84 10.24 6.50
C THR A 103 1.39 9.95 5.07
N ASP A 104 2.23 9.29 4.27
CA ASP A 104 1.96 8.93 2.88
C ASP A 104 2.29 7.44 2.60
N MET A 105 1.26 6.69 2.18
CA MET A 105 1.34 5.27 1.76
C MET A 105 0.89 5.07 0.30
N ASN A 106 0.91 6.14 -0.49
CA ASN A 106 0.55 6.14 -1.90
C ASN A 106 1.30 5.05 -2.66
N HIS A 107 0.59 4.17 -3.36
CA HIS A 107 1.15 3.05 -4.13
C HIS A 107 2.04 2.04 -3.38
N MET A 108 2.11 2.08 -2.04
CA MET A 108 3.11 1.32 -1.25
C MET A 108 3.25 -0.16 -1.65
N PHE A 109 2.13 -0.87 -1.86
CA PHE A 109 2.10 -2.28 -2.30
C PHE A 109 1.44 -2.47 -3.67
N GLY A 110 1.28 -1.40 -4.45
CA GLY A 110 0.65 -1.47 -5.76
C GLY A 110 1.40 -2.45 -6.68
N TYR A 111 0.67 -3.36 -7.34
CA TYR A 111 1.18 -4.44 -8.17
C TYR A 111 2.05 -5.48 -7.44
N ALA A 112 2.15 -5.47 -6.11
CA ALA A 112 2.75 -6.58 -5.35
C ALA A 112 1.78 -7.79 -5.32
N TYR A 113 1.60 -8.47 -6.45
CA TYR A 113 0.50 -9.43 -6.68
C TYR A 113 0.31 -10.48 -5.57
N VAL A 114 1.40 -10.97 -4.98
CA VAL A 114 1.37 -12.02 -3.96
C VAL A 114 1.39 -11.50 -2.52
N PHE A 115 1.45 -10.18 -2.31
CA PHE A 115 1.54 -9.60 -0.98
C PHE A 115 0.27 -9.87 -0.17
N ASN A 116 0.47 -10.53 0.96
CA ASN A 116 -0.50 -10.81 2.01
C ASN A 116 0.23 -10.99 3.34
N GLY A 117 1.34 -10.28 3.55
CA GLY A 117 2.09 -10.29 4.80
C GLY A 117 1.34 -9.54 5.90
N ASP A 118 1.53 -9.91 7.17
CA ASP A 118 0.79 -9.32 8.27
C ASP A 118 1.16 -7.83 8.45
N ILE A 119 0.13 -6.99 8.47
CA ILE A 119 0.17 -5.53 8.70
C ILE A 119 -0.99 -5.09 9.63
N SER A 120 -1.61 -6.05 10.32
CA SER A 120 -2.83 -5.84 11.12
C SER A 120 -2.59 -4.97 12.36
N SER A 121 -1.35 -4.90 12.84
CA SER A 121 -0.89 -4.13 14.00
C SER A 121 -0.53 -2.67 13.70
N TRP A 122 -0.49 -2.27 12.43
CA TRP A 122 -0.04 -0.94 12.03
C TRP A 122 -0.95 0.17 12.58
N ASP A 123 -0.33 1.16 13.21
CA ASP A 123 -0.96 2.43 13.53
C ASP A 123 -0.87 3.37 12.32
N VAL A 124 -1.94 3.44 11.54
CA VAL A 124 -2.05 4.31 10.35
C VAL A 124 -2.76 5.64 10.64
N SER A 125 -2.93 6.00 11.91
CA SER A 125 -3.72 7.18 12.32
C SER A 125 -3.18 8.51 11.79
N ASN A 126 -1.89 8.60 11.44
CA ASN A 126 -1.30 9.80 10.83
C ASN A 126 -1.30 9.79 9.29
N VAL A 127 -1.72 8.69 8.66
CA VAL A 127 -1.73 8.57 7.19
C VAL A 127 -2.86 9.43 6.61
N THR A 128 -2.51 10.25 5.63
CA THR A 128 -3.47 11.12 4.93
C THR A 128 -3.75 10.69 3.48
N ASN A 129 -2.87 9.86 2.92
CA ASN A 129 -2.90 9.43 1.52
C ASN A 129 -2.72 7.90 1.40
N MET A 130 -3.79 7.20 1.01
CA MET A 130 -3.80 5.76 0.73
C MET A 130 -4.14 5.46 -0.74
N HIS A 131 -3.86 6.42 -1.62
CA HIS A 131 -4.09 6.27 -3.06
C HIS A 131 -3.32 5.06 -3.60
N GLN A 132 -4.02 4.13 -4.24
CA GLN A 132 -3.42 2.96 -4.87
C GLN A 132 -2.57 2.05 -3.96
N THR A 133 -2.70 2.11 -2.63
CA THR A 133 -1.87 1.32 -1.70
C THR A 133 -1.88 -0.19 -2.00
N PHE A 134 -3.03 -0.77 -2.38
CA PHE A 134 -3.18 -2.19 -2.74
C PHE A 134 -3.72 -2.39 -4.18
N VAL A 135 -3.44 -1.45 -5.10
CA VAL A 135 -3.89 -1.59 -6.49
C VAL A 135 -3.23 -2.80 -7.14
N ASN A 136 -4.00 -3.68 -7.78
CA ASN A 136 -3.53 -4.94 -8.37
C ASN A 136 -2.79 -5.86 -7.37
N THR A 137 -3.06 -5.76 -6.07
CA THR A 137 -2.48 -6.66 -5.04
C THR A 137 -3.41 -7.86 -4.84
N SER A 138 -3.51 -8.72 -5.86
CA SER A 138 -4.59 -9.72 -6.00
C SER A 138 -4.71 -10.70 -4.83
N SER A 139 -3.62 -11.02 -4.14
CA SER A 139 -3.60 -11.94 -3.00
C SER A 139 -3.95 -11.30 -1.66
N PHE A 140 -3.99 -9.96 -1.58
CA PHE A 140 -4.17 -9.25 -0.32
C PHE A 140 -5.56 -9.49 0.27
N ASN A 141 -5.59 -9.94 1.53
CA ASN A 141 -6.80 -10.18 2.31
C ASN A 141 -6.53 -10.12 3.82
N GLN A 142 -5.57 -9.30 4.26
CA GLN A 142 -5.23 -9.15 5.68
C GLN A 142 -6.27 -8.36 6.46
N ASN A 143 -6.52 -8.76 7.71
CA ASN A 143 -7.47 -8.07 8.56
C ASN A 143 -6.93 -6.70 8.98
N ILE A 144 -7.48 -5.66 8.36
CA ILE A 144 -7.17 -4.24 8.61
C ILE A 144 -8.36 -3.50 9.28
N SER A 145 -9.27 -4.24 9.90
CA SER A 145 -10.44 -3.68 10.60
C SER A 145 -10.09 -2.72 11.74
N THR A 146 -8.88 -2.84 12.29
CA THR A 146 -8.33 -2.06 13.41
C THR A 146 -7.67 -0.76 12.99
N TRP A 147 -7.45 -0.54 11.69
CA TRP A 147 -6.82 0.68 11.19
C TRP A 147 -7.69 1.91 11.46
N ASP A 148 -7.09 2.92 12.08
CA ASP A 148 -7.69 4.25 12.20
C ASP A 148 -7.38 5.05 10.92
N VAL A 149 -8.39 5.17 10.05
CA VAL A 149 -8.29 5.89 8.78
C VAL A 149 -8.93 7.28 8.82
N SER A 150 -9.24 7.81 10.01
CA SER A 150 -9.99 9.06 10.20
C SER A 150 -9.29 10.30 9.61
N ASN A 151 -7.98 10.27 9.43
CA ASN A 151 -7.18 11.33 8.80
C ASN A 151 -6.97 11.14 7.29
N VAL A 152 -7.38 10.01 6.72
CA VAL A 152 -7.19 9.72 5.29
C VAL A 152 -8.14 10.58 4.46
N THR A 153 -7.59 11.29 3.48
CA THR A 153 -8.37 12.14 2.57
C THR A 153 -8.49 11.55 1.16
N ASN A 154 -7.59 10.64 0.77
CA ASN A 154 -7.57 10.02 -0.55
C ASN A 154 -7.44 8.50 -0.45
N MET A 155 -8.48 7.79 -0.89
CA MET A 155 -8.53 6.32 -1.01
C MET A 155 -8.78 5.87 -2.46
N ALA A 156 -8.59 6.76 -3.44
CA ALA A 156 -8.84 6.44 -4.83
C ALA A 156 -7.99 5.23 -5.26
N TYR A 157 -8.63 4.27 -5.92
CA TYR A 157 -8.02 3.02 -6.41
C TYR A 157 -7.39 2.09 -5.34
N MET A 158 -7.62 2.33 -4.03
CA MET A 158 -6.89 1.63 -2.96
C MET A 158 -6.92 0.11 -3.08
N PHE A 159 -8.06 -0.49 -3.42
CA PHE A 159 -8.27 -1.94 -3.58
C PHE A 159 -8.61 -2.35 -5.01
N ARG A 160 -8.34 -1.50 -6.00
CA ARG A 160 -8.64 -1.83 -7.40
C ARG A 160 -7.92 -3.11 -7.80
N ASN A 161 -8.64 -4.10 -8.33
CA ASN A 161 -8.14 -5.43 -8.67
C ASN A 161 -7.48 -6.20 -7.50
N ALA A 162 -7.75 -5.85 -6.25
CA ALA A 162 -7.42 -6.67 -5.09
C ALA A 162 -8.45 -7.82 -4.98
N THR A 163 -8.37 -8.76 -5.91
CA THR A 163 -9.45 -9.73 -6.19
C THR A 163 -9.84 -10.60 -5.00
N ASN A 164 -8.92 -10.87 -4.07
CA ASN A 164 -9.18 -11.67 -2.87
C ASN A 164 -9.67 -10.87 -1.66
N PHE A 165 -9.59 -9.53 -1.69
CA PHE A 165 -9.90 -8.70 -0.55
C PHE A 165 -11.40 -8.77 -0.20
N ASN A 166 -11.71 -9.21 1.02
CA ASN A 166 -13.08 -9.26 1.53
C ASN A 166 -13.12 -9.13 3.07
N GLN A 167 -12.30 -8.23 3.61
CA GLN A 167 -12.23 -8.01 5.06
C GLN A 167 -13.29 -7.02 5.54
N ASN A 168 -13.63 -7.12 6.83
CA ASN A 168 -14.58 -6.21 7.44
C ASN A 168 -13.93 -4.84 7.69
N ILE A 169 -14.41 -3.83 6.96
CA ILE A 169 -13.99 -2.42 7.09
C ILE A 169 -15.17 -1.51 7.46
N SER A 170 -16.26 -2.08 7.99
CA SER A 170 -17.45 -1.33 8.42
C SER A 170 -17.16 -0.35 9.59
N THR A 171 -16.07 -0.58 10.32
CA THR A 171 -15.65 0.23 11.48
C THR A 171 -14.79 1.43 11.12
N TRP A 172 -14.37 1.56 9.86
CA TRP A 172 -13.55 2.67 9.42
C TRP A 172 -14.31 3.99 9.46
N ASP A 173 -13.70 5.01 10.06
CA ASP A 173 -14.16 6.39 9.95
C ASP A 173 -13.62 6.99 8.64
N VAL A 174 -14.48 7.08 7.63
CA VAL A 174 -14.15 7.62 6.31
C VAL A 174 -14.66 9.06 6.11
N SER A 175 -15.08 9.74 7.19
CA SER A 175 -15.71 11.07 7.12
C SER A 175 -14.79 12.17 6.53
N SER A 176 -13.47 11.98 6.60
CA SER A 176 -12.48 12.89 6.00
C SER A 176 -12.14 12.58 4.54
N VAL A 177 -12.61 11.45 3.99
CA VAL A 177 -12.24 11.02 2.64
C VAL A 177 -12.94 11.87 1.58
N MET A 178 -12.15 12.44 0.67
CA MET A 178 -12.64 13.28 -0.43
C MET A 178 -12.75 12.51 -1.76
N THR A 179 -11.92 11.49 -1.97
CA THR A 179 -11.86 10.73 -3.24
C THR A 179 -11.82 9.22 -3.03
N MET A 180 -12.78 8.51 -3.62
CA MET A 180 -12.92 7.04 -3.59
C MET A 180 -13.09 6.43 -5.00
N ASN A 181 -12.76 7.18 -6.06
CA ASN A 181 -12.94 6.67 -7.41
C ASN A 181 -12.13 5.40 -7.64
N LEU A 182 -12.78 4.40 -8.24
CA LEU A 182 -12.25 3.08 -8.56
C LEU A 182 -11.71 2.32 -7.35
N MET A 183 -12.08 2.69 -6.12
CA MET A 183 -11.53 2.10 -4.88
C MET A 183 -11.65 0.57 -4.84
N PHE A 184 -12.79 0.01 -5.26
CA PHE A 184 -13.06 -1.43 -5.33
C PHE A 184 -13.25 -1.93 -6.77
N ASP A 185 -12.81 -1.17 -7.78
CA ASP A 185 -12.94 -1.57 -9.18
C ASP A 185 -12.24 -2.93 -9.42
N GLY A 186 -12.96 -3.94 -9.90
CA GLY A 186 -12.43 -5.29 -10.10
C GLY A 186 -12.08 -6.07 -8.81
N ALA A 187 -12.46 -5.58 -7.63
CA ALA A 187 -12.33 -6.33 -6.37
C ALA A 187 -13.42 -7.42 -6.28
N TYR A 188 -13.29 -8.47 -7.10
CA TYR A 188 -14.37 -9.43 -7.38
C TYR A 188 -15.01 -10.07 -6.15
N ASN A 189 -14.25 -10.36 -5.09
CA ASN A 189 -14.76 -11.02 -3.89
C ASN A 189 -15.27 -10.05 -2.81
N PHE A 190 -15.06 -8.74 -2.98
CA PHE A 190 -15.42 -7.76 -1.96
C PHE A 190 -16.94 -7.66 -1.82
N ASN A 191 -17.44 -7.90 -0.60
CA ASN A 191 -18.84 -7.74 -0.24
C ASN A 191 -19.01 -7.26 1.21
N GLY A 192 -18.17 -6.31 1.63
CA GLY A 192 -18.23 -5.72 2.97
C GLY A 192 -19.49 -4.88 3.18
N ASP A 193 -19.97 -4.84 4.43
CA ASP A 193 -21.01 -3.87 4.84
C ASP A 193 -20.39 -2.48 4.98
N LEU A 194 -20.93 -1.52 4.24
CA LEU A 194 -20.50 -0.12 4.21
C LEU A 194 -21.61 0.85 4.62
N SER A 195 -22.71 0.33 5.17
CA SER A 195 -23.90 1.13 5.52
C SER A 195 -23.64 2.20 6.59
N SER A 196 -22.60 2.01 7.40
CA SER A 196 -22.13 2.91 8.46
C SER A 196 -21.19 4.02 7.99
N TRP A 197 -20.68 3.95 6.76
CA TRP A 197 -19.71 4.92 6.26
C TRP A 197 -20.33 6.31 6.08
N ASP A 198 -19.70 7.32 6.68
CA ASP A 198 -20.00 8.72 6.40
C ASP A 198 -19.22 9.17 5.16
N VAL A 199 -19.92 9.19 4.02
CA VAL A 199 -19.35 9.61 2.73
C VAL A 199 -19.68 11.06 2.36
N SER A 200 -20.18 11.86 3.31
CA SER A 200 -20.67 13.23 3.05
C SER A 200 -19.59 14.20 2.53
N SER A 201 -18.31 13.92 2.77
CA SER A 201 -17.17 14.67 2.25
C SER A 201 -16.69 14.21 0.86
N VAL A 202 -17.16 13.05 0.37
CA VAL A 202 -16.66 12.47 -0.88
C VAL A 202 -17.20 13.27 -2.07
N THR A 203 -16.30 13.64 -2.98
CA THR A 203 -16.62 14.41 -4.19
C THR A 203 -16.55 13.58 -5.47
N ASN A 204 -15.86 12.44 -5.45
CA ASN A 204 -15.63 11.57 -6.62
C ASN A 204 -15.75 10.07 -6.26
N MET A 205 -16.72 9.40 -6.86
CA MET A 205 -17.00 7.96 -6.72
C MET A 205 -17.01 7.23 -8.08
N VAL A 206 -16.38 7.80 -9.12
CA VAL A 206 -16.32 7.17 -10.45
C VAL A 206 -15.85 5.74 -10.34
N GLY A 207 -16.62 4.79 -10.87
CA GLY A 207 -16.25 3.38 -10.92
C GLY A 207 -15.95 2.74 -9.56
N MET A 208 -16.40 3.28 -8.43
CA MET A 208 -16.02 2.78 -7.09
C MET A 208 -16.22 1.27 -6.95
N PHE A 209 -17.29 0.71 -7.52
CA PHE A 209 -17.61 -0.72 -7.54
C PHE A 209 -17.70 -1.31 -8.96
N SER A 210 -17.07 -0.65 -9.94
CA SER A 210 -17.01 -1.16 -11.32
C SER A 210 -16.40 -2.57 -11.33
N SER A 211 -17.03 -3.52 -12.00
CA SER A 211 -16.64 -4.94 -12.00
C SER A 211 -16.46 -5.60 -10.61
N ALA A 212 -16.93 -4.99 -9.50
CA ALA A 212 -16.94 -5.59 -8.17
C ALA A 212 -18.13 -6.56 -8.03
N THR A 213 -18.08 -7.67 -8.75
CA THR A 213 -19.24 -8.53 -9.05
C THR A 213 -19.93 -9.16 -7.83
N SER A 214 -19.25 -9.30 -6.70
CA SER A 214 -19.86 -9.80 -5.45
C SER A 214 -20.54 -8.72 -4.62
N PHE A 215 -20.25 -7.44 -4.87
CA PHE A 215 -20.74 -6.35 -4.01
C PHE A 215 -22.25 -6.15 -4.16
N ASN A 216 -22.97 -6.28 -3.04
CA ASN A 216 -24.41 -6.06 -2.95
C ASN A 216 -24.84 -5.32 -1.68
N GLY A 217 -23.91 -4.59 -1.05
CA GLY A 217 -24.15 -3.88 0.21
C GLY A 217 -25.24 -2.81 0.10
N ASP A 218 -25.98 -2.60 1.20
CA ASP A 218 -26.94 -1.51 1.32
C ASP A 218 -26.21 -0.20 1.59
N ILE A 219 -26.33 0.73 0.64
CA ILE A 219 -25.73 2.07 0.69
C ILE A 219 -26.82 3.16 0.61
N SER A 220 -28.07 2.81 0.89
CA SER A 220 -29.20 3.75 0.81
C SER A 220 -29.15 4.88 1.84
N THR A 221 -28.31 4.72 2.88
CA THR A 221 -28.08 5.69 3.96
C THR A 221 -27.02 6.74 3.64
N TRP A 222 -26.24 6.55 2.57
CA TRP A 222 -25.14 7.44 2.23
C TRP A 222 -25.62 8.85 1.87
N ASP A 223 -25.06 9.86 2.54
CA ASP A 223 -25.19 11.25 2.10
C ASP A 223 -24.22 11.50 0.94
N VAL A 224 -24.77 11.53 -0.27
CA VAL A 224 -24.00 11.75 -1.50
C VAL A 224 -24.12 13.18 -2.04
N SER A 225 -24.57 14.13 -1.23
CA SER A 225 -24.85 15.51 -1.66
C SER A 225 -23.60 16.27 -2.15
N SER A 226 -22.41 15.90 -1.69
CA SER A 226 -21.12 16.46 -2.14
C SER A 226 -20.56 15.78 -3.40
N VAL A 227 -21.10 14.63 -3.80
CA VAL A 227 -20.56 13.85 -4.92
C VAL A 227 -20.88 14.54 -6.24
N THR A 228 -19.83 14.90 -6.97
CA THR A 228 -19.94 15.56 -8.29
C THR A 228 -19.83 14.59 -9.46
N ASN A 229 -19.29 13.39 -9.22
CA ASN A 229 -19.10 12.37 -10.25
C ASN A 229 -19.29 10.94 -9.71
N MET A 230 -20.28 10.23 -10.25
CA MET A 230 -20.58 8.80 -10.01
C MET A 230 -20.58 7.98 -11.31
N GLY A 231 -19.90 8.47 -12.35
CA GLY A 231 -19.84 7.75 -13.63
C GLY A 231 -19.36 6.32 -13.44
N SER A 232 -20.05 5.37 -14.05
CA SER A 232 -19.67 3.94 -14.04
C SER A 232 -19.57 3.29 -12.65
N MET A 233 -20.18 3.86 -11.60
CA MET A 233 -20.03 3.38 -10.21
C MET A 233 -20.28 1.87 -10.04
N PHE A 234 -21.19 1.30 -10.82
CA PHE A 234 -21.59 -0.12 -10.80
C PHE A 234 -21.52 -0.79 -12.18
N ASP A 235 -20.69 -0.28 -13.10
CA ASP A 235 -20.54 -0.91 -14.42
C ASP A 235 -20.02 -2.34 -14.27
N ALA A 236 -20.45 -3.24 -15.16
CA ALA A 236 -20.08 -4.66 -15.15
C ALA A 236 -18.80 -4.93 -15.95
#